data_AF-A0A965Q4B9-F1
#
_entry.id   AF-A0A965Q4B9-F1
#
_cell.length_a   1.000
_cell.length_b   1.000
_cell.length_c   1.000
_cell.angle_alpha   90.00
_cell.angle_beta   90.00
_cell.angle_gamma   90.00
#
_symmetry.space_group_name_H-M   'P 1'
#
loop_
_entity.id
_entity.type
_entity.pdbx_description
1 polymer ?
#
loop_
_entity_poly.entity_id
_entity_poly.type
_entity_poly.pdbx_seq_one_letter_code
_entity_poly.pdbx_strand_id
1 'polypeptide(L)'
;MTTLAKFATTASTKVSDKYSFASTAQIHEVLADYGFFESRYRQRATGGGFQRHISILNRAQDADTEGAFNLLLLNSHDGTSSVRLEAGYFRILCE
;
A
#
# COMPACT_ATOMS: atom_id res chain seq x y z
N MET A 1 -13.20 7.65 15.76
CA MET A 1 -11.97 7.03 15.23
C MET A 1 -12.20 6.72 13.76
N THR A 2 -11.57 7.45 12.85
CA THR A 2 -11.67 7.15 11.42
C THR A 2 -10.78 5.95 11.13
N THR A 3 -11.38 4.78 10.93
CA THR A 3 -10.64 3.58 10.52
C THR A 3 -9.93 3.89 9.19
N LEU A 4 -8.60 3.72 9.14
CA LEU A 4 -7.84 3.93 7.92
C LEU A 4 -8.34 2.98 6.83
N ALA A 5 -8.44 3.45 5.59
CA ALA A 5 -8.99 2.64 4.51
C ALA A 5 -8.11 1.41 4.19
N LYS A 6 -6.86 1.35 4.69
CA LYS A 6 -6.01 0.16 4.59
C LYS A 6 -6.58 -1.08 5.29
N PHE A 7 -7.51 -0.87 6.23
CA PHE A 7 -8.24 -1.94 6.91
C PHE A 7 -9.60 -2.24 6.26
N ALA A 8 -9.85 -1.73 5.04
CA ALA A 8 -11.05 -2.11 4.30
C ALA A 8 -11.07 -3.63 4.10
N THR A 9 -12.24 -4.23 4.31
CA THR A 9 -12.48 -5.66 4.09
C THR A 9 -13.29 -5.93 2.83
N THR A 10 -13.74 -4.88 2.14
CA THR A 10 -14.60 -4.96 0.95
C THR A 10 -14.15 -3.99 -0.13
N ALA A 11 -14.39 -4.37 -1.39
CA ALA A 11 -14.18 -3.53 -2.57
C ALA A 11 -15.29 -2.47 -2.76
N SER A 12 -15.08 -1.57 -3.72
CA SER A 12 -16.13 -0.69 -4.21
C SER A 12 -17.35 -1.45 -4.74
N THR A 13 -18.57 -0.94 -4.46
CA THR A 13 -19.80 -1.47 -5.07
C THR A 13 -19.88 -1.28 -6.58
N LYS A 14 -18.94 -0.53 -7.17
CA LYS A 14 -18.85 -0.26 -8.61
C LYS A 14 -17.92 -1.22 -9.36
N VAL A 15 -17.31 -2.19 -8.69
CA VAL A 15 -16.44 -3.19 -9.35
C VAL A 15 -17.30 -4.31 -9.97
N SER A 16 -16.80 -4.93 -11.04
CA SER A 16 -17.44 -6.10 -11.66
C SER A 16 -17.26 -7.36 -10.82
N ASP A 17 -18.07 -8.39 -11.05
CA ASP A 17 -17.95 -9.72 -10.43
C ASP A 17 -16.60 -10.42 -10.67
N LYS A 18 -15.85 -9.99 -11.70
CA LYS A 18 -14.49 -10.49 -11.99
C LYS A 18 -13.41 -9.85 -11.11
N TYR A 19 -13.72 -8.83 -10.33
CA TYR A 19 -12.75 -8.12 -9.50
C TYR A 19 -12.38 -8.95 -8.27
N SER A 20 -11.08 -9.19 -8.08
CA SER A 20 -10.55 -9.80 -6.87
C SER A 20 -10.09 -8.73 -5.90
N PHE A 21 -10.67 -8.71 -4.71
CA PHE A 21 -10.24 -7.80 -3.65
C PHE A 21 -8.90 -8.24 -3.08
N ALA A 22 -7.91 -7.35 -3.10
CA ALA A 22 -6.62 -7.56 -2.46
C ALA A 22 -6.50 -6.65 -1.24
N SER A 23 -6.68 -7.22 -0.04
CA SER A 23 -6.61 -6.49 1.22
C SER A 23 -5.23 -5.88 1.43
N THR A 24 -5.18 -4.57 1.64
CA THR A 24 -3.91 -3.89 1.95
C THR A 24 -3.33 -4.41 3.27
N ALA A 25 -4.16 -4.67 4.28
CA ALA A 25 -3.72 -5.24 5.55
C ALA A 25 -3.08 -6.64 5.39
N GLN A 26 -3.71 -7.54 4.64
CA GLN A 26 -3.16 -8.89 4.41
C GLN A 26 -1.85 -8.85 3.63
N ILE A 27 -1.71 -7.93 2.67
CA ILE A 27 -0.44 -7.73 1.95
C ILE A 27 0.66 -7.30 2.93
N HIS A 28 0.36 -6.38 3.87
CA HIS A 28 1.32 -5.96 4.90
C HIS A 28 1.71 -7.11 5.83
N GLU A 29 0.76 -7.95 6.25
CA GLU A 29 1.03 -9.14 7.07
C GLU A 29 1.99 -10.10 6.34
N VAL A 30 1.72 -10.42 5.08
CA VAL A 30 2.60 -11.28 4.27
C VAL A 30 3.98 -10.65 4.11
N LEU A 31 4.08 -9.35 3.86
CA LEU A 31 5.38 -8.66 3.73
C LEU A 31 6.17 -8.63 5.04
N ALA A 32 5.48 -8.57 6.18
CA ALA A 32 6.10 -8.63 7.51
C ALA A 32 6.76 -9.99 7.77
N ASP A 33 6.20 -11.09 7.27
CA ASP A 33 6.82 -12.42 7.33
C ASP A 33 8.19 -12.46 6.60
N TYR A 34 8.38 -11.60 5.59
CA TYR A 34 9.65 -11.42 4.88
C TYR A 34 10.54 -10.29 5.46
N GLY A 35 10.14 -9.72 6.60
CA GLY A 35 10.88 -8.67 7.31
C GLY A 35 10.68 -7.26 6.77
N PHE A 36 9.71 -7.04 5.88
CA PHE A 36 9.37 -5.70 5.38
C PHE A 36 8.28 -5.06 6.23
N PHE A 37 8.58 -3.90 6.80
CA PHE A 37 7.66 -3.16 7.67
C PHE A 37 7.38 -1.75 7.12
N GLU A 38 6.14 -1.29 7.27
CA GLU A 38 5.69 0.04 6.84
C GLU A 38 6.54 1.14 7.52
N SER A 39 7.32 1.89 6.71
CA SER A 39 8.10 3.03 7.18
C SER A 39 7.37 4.35 6.93
N ARG A 40 6.58 4.42 5.85
CA ARG A 40 5.70 5.55 5.51
C ARG A 40 4.42 5.03 4.89
N TYR A 41 3.30 5.67 5.21
CA TYR A 41 2.01 5.40 4.61
C TYR A 41 1.30 6.70 4.25
N ARG A 42 0.70 6.73 3.06
CA ARG A 42 -0.21 7.78 2.63
C ARG A 42 -1.45 7.19 2.01
N GLN A 43 -2.52 7.95 2.20
CA GLN A 43 -3.81 7.67 1.62
C GLN A 43 -4.23 8.89 0.80
N ARG A 44 -4.46 8.68 -0.49
CA ARG A 44 -4.94 9.75 -1.39
C ARG A 44 -6.37 9.46 -1.76
N ALA A 45 -7.27 10.41 -1.47
CA ALA A 45 -8.64 10.34 -1.92
C ALA A 45 -8.69 10.24 -3.45
N THR A 46 -9.35 9.19 -3.95
CA THR A 46 -9.78 9.12 -5.33
C THR A 46 -11.24 9.56 -5.41
N GLY A 47 -11.62 10.22 -6.50
CA GLY A 47 -13.03 10.55 -6.73
C GLY A 47 -13.89 9.29 -6.62
N GLY A 48 -14.97 9.33 -5.84
CA GLY A 48 -15.89 8.20 -5.69
C GLY A 48 -15.82 7.44 -4.36
N GLY A 49 -15.11 7.94 -3.34
CA GLY A 49 -15.14 7.37 -1.98
C GLY A 49 -14.07 6.30 -1.70
N PHE A 50 -13.24 5.99 -2.68
CA PHE A 50 -12.11 5.07 -2.55
C PHE A 50 -10.81 5.83 -2.38
N GLN A 51 -9.79 5.09 -1.98
CA GLN A 51 -8.57 5.65 -1.44
C GLN A 51 -7.41 4.87 -2.03
N ARG A 52 -6.45 5.59 -2.63
CA ARG A 52 -5.18 5.01 -3.07
C ARG A 52 -4.26 4.91 -1.87
N HIS A 53 -3.79 3.71 -1.61
CA HIS A 53 -2.80 3.37 -0.60
C HIS A 53 -1.41 3.45 -1.21
N ILE A 54 -0.54 4.23 -0.58
CA ILE A 54 0.87 4.35 -0.94
C ILE A 54 1.66 4.03 0.32
N SER A 55 2.33 2.88 0.34
CA SER A 55 3.18 2.49 1.47
C SER A 55 4.62 2.34 1.00
N ILE A 56 5.56 2.89 1.74
CA ILE A 56 6.98 2.55 1.61
C ILE A 56 7.28 1.60 2.76
N LEU A 57 7.79 0.42 2.44
CA LEU A 57 8.19 -0.60 3.41
C LEU A 57 9.69 -0.79 3.38
N ASN A 58 10.30 -0.96 4.55
CA ASN A 58 11.75 -1.15 4.70
C ASN A 58 12.01 -2.48 5.40
N ARG A 59 13.19 -3.04 5.18
CA ARG A 59 13.71 -4.19 5.92
C ARG A 59 15.05 -3.82 6.52
N ALA A 60 15.24 -4.16 7.80
CA ALA A 60 16.38 -3.68 8.59
C ALA A 60 17.75 -4.01 7.97
N GLN A 61 17.87 -5.18 7.34
CA GLN A 61 19.13 -5.62 6.71
C GLN A 61 19.46 -4.92 5.37
N ASP A 62 18.51 -4.17 4.80
CA ASP A 62 18.69 -3.46 3.53
C ASP A 62 18.91 -1.95 3.73
N ALA A 63 19.26 -1.54 4.95
CA ALA A 63 19.51 -0.16 5.34
C ALA A 63 20.96 0.05 5.77
N ASP A 64 21.52 1.19 5.40
CA ASP A 64 22.84 1.67 5.80
C ASP A 64 22.79 3.15 6.21
N THR A 65 23.95 3.81 6.31
CA THR A 65 24.05 5.23 6.69
C THR A 65 23.53 6.18 5.61
N GLU A 66 23.47 5.73 4.36
CA GLU A 66 23.09 6.54 3.19
C GLU A 66 21.60 6.39 2.84
N GLY A 67 20.98 5.28 3.22
CA GLY A 67 19.54 5.07 3.04
C GLY A 67 19.09 3.64 3.26
N ALA A 68 17.88 3.34 2.80
CA ALA A 68 17.33 2.00 2.84
C ALA A 68 16.74 1.65 1.48
N PHE A 69 17.00 0.44 0.99
CA PHE A 69 16.22 -0.15 -0.07
C PHE A 69 14.77 -0.36 0.43
N ASN A 70 13.80 -0.02 -0.40
CA ASN A 70 12.39 -0.06 -0.03
C ASN A 70 11.57 -0.89 -1.01
N LEU A 71 10.44 -1.40 -0.50
CA LEU A 71 9.32 -1.82 -1.32
C LEU A 71 8.25 -0.71 -1.30
N LEU A 72 7.89 -0.23 -2.48
CA LEU A 72 6.74 0.65 -2.68
C LEU A 72 5.51 -0.21 -2.98
N LEU A 73 4.53 -0.20 -2.08
CA LEU A 73 3.22 -0.79 -2.28
C LEU A 73 2.22 0.29 -2.73
N LEU A 74 1.63 0.07 -3.91
CA LEU A 74 0.51 0.85 -4.41
C LEU A 74 -0.72 -0.05 -4.49
N ASN A 75 -1.81 0.36 -3.86
CA ASN A 75 -3.08 -0.36 -3.93
C ASN A 75 -4.27 0.60 -4.01
N SER A 76 -5.36 0.16 -4.63
CA SER A 76 -6.62 0.90 -4.66
C SER A 76 -7.78 -0.09 -4.72
N HIS A 77 -8.85 0.20 -3.98
CA HIS A 77 -10.06 -0.62 -3.94
C HIS A 77 -11.16 -0.12 -4.91
N ASP A 78 -10.81 0.76 -5.86
CA ASP A 78 -11.73 1.35 -6.84
C ASP A 78 -11.86 0.58 -8.16
N GLY A 79 -11.11 -0.52 -8.33
CA GLY A 79 -11.11 -1.32 -9.55
C GLY A 79 -10.40 -0.67 -10.74
N THR A 80 -9.79 0.51 -10.58
CA THR A 80 -9.07 1.23 -11.66
C THR A 80 -7.56 0.98 -11.64
N SER A 81 -7.05 0.25 -10.65
CA SER A 81 -5.63 -0.01 -10.49
C SER A 81 -5.43 -1.40 -9.90
N SER A 82 -4.43 -2.12 -10.40
CA SER A 82 -3.95 -3.35 -9.77
C SER A 82 -3.06 -3.03 -8.57
N VAL A 83 -2.90 -4.01 -7.68
CA VAL A 83 -1.80 -3.98 -6.70
C VAL A 83 -0.48 -3.90 -7.46
N ARG A 84 0.41 -3.00 -7.04
CA ARG A 84 1.79 -2.95 -7.52
C ARG A 84 2.77 -2.95 -6.36
N LEU A 85 3.85 -3.70 -6.55
CA LEU A 85 5.01 -3.76 -5.69
C LEU A 85 6.24 -3.39 -6.52
N GLU A 86 6.89 -2.29 -6.18
CA GLU A 86 8.07 -1.78 -6.87
C GLU A 86 9.24 -1.72 -5.88
N ALA A 87 10.44 -2.13 -6.29
CA ALA A 87 11.59 -2.23 -5.40
C ALA A 87 12.66 -1.20 -5.81
N GLY A 88 13.20 -0.46 -4.83
CA GLY A 88 14.15 0.62 -5.11
C GLY A 88 14.27 1.63 -3.97
N TYR A 89 14.82 2.80 -4.25
CA TYR A 89 14.95 3.90 -3.29
C TYR A 89 13.87 4.93 -3.55
N PHE A 90 12.95 5.09 -2.60
CA PHE A 90 11.79 5.96 -2.76
C PHE A 90 11.79 7.08 -1.71
N ARG A 91 11.45 8.29 -2.16
CA ARG A 91 11.22 9.44 -1.30
C ARG A 91 9.90 10.10 -1.68
N ILE A 92 9.09 10.41 -0.68
CA ILE A 92 7.89 11.24 -0.88
C ILE A 92 8.34 12.70 -0.96
N LEU A 93 8.06 13.37 -2.08
CA LEU A 93 8.57 14.72 -2.37
C LEU A 93 7.62 15.87 -1.97
N CYS A 94 6.34 15.59 -1.70
CA CYS A 94 5.36 16.62 -1.33
C CYS A 94 4.55 16.21 -0.09
N GLU A 95 4.35 17.15 0.83
CA GLU A 95 3.59 16.95 2.07
C GLU A 95 2.16 17.45 2.00
#